data_AF-A0A956WLM2-F1
#
_entry.id   AF-A0A956WLM2-F1
#
_cell.length_a   1.000
_cell.length_b   1.000
_cell.length_c   1.000
_cell.angle_alpha   90.00
_cell.angle_beta   90.00
_cell.angle_gamma   90.00
#
_symmetry.space_group_name_H-M   'P 1'
#
loop_
_entity.id
_entity.type
_entity.pdbx_description
1 polymer ?
#
loop_
_entity_poly.entity_id
_entity_poly.type
_entity_poly.pdbx_seq_one_letter_code
_entity_poly.pdbx_strand_id
1 'polypeptide(L)'
;MANFTVDAPLEVRAEQAMAFAQEQVAGLITAHPDYFPLYTEEGKWQHGKQSWTNCCEGFLGGMMWIFARRTGDPVWRERAEHYARLVEERQHDTSVHDLGFVF
;
A
#
# COMPACT_ATOMS: atom_id res chain seq x y z
N MET A 1 0.55 -15.71 9.79
CA MET A 1 -0.09 -15.10 10.98
C MET A 1 1.02 -14.63 11.89
N ALA A 2 1.30 -13.33 11.87
CA ALA A 2 2.29 -12.72 12.74
C ALA A 2 1.91 -12.96 14.23
N ASN A 3 2.82 -13.54 15.00
CA ASN A 3 2.68 -13.63 16.45
C ASN A 3 2.98 -12.26 17.05
N PHE A 4 1.97 -11.62 17.65
CA PHE A 4 2.13 -10.34 18.32
C PHE A 4 2.39 -10.55 19.81
N THR A 5 3.53 -10.06 20.30
CA THR A 5 3.92 -10.20 21.71
C THR A 5 3.66 -8.88 22.44
N VAL A 6 2.56 -8.82 23.18
CA VAL A 6 2.05 -7.57 23.78
C VAL A 6 3.07 -6.88 24.70
N ASP A 7 3.80 -7.68 25.50
CA ASP A 7 4.74 -7.19 26.51
C ASP A 7 6.19 -7.06 26.01
N ALA A 8 6.43 -7.26 24.71
CA ALA A 8 7.77 -7.12 24.15
C ALA A 8 8.20 -5.63 24.06
N PRO A 9 9.51 -5.35 23.96
CA PRO A 9 10.02 -4.01 23.66
C PRO A 9 9.35 -3.39 22.42
N LEU A 10 9.29 -2.06 22.37
CA LEU A 10 8.63 -1.34 21.29
C LEU A 10 9.17 -1.73 19.91
N GLU A 11 10.50 -1.86 19.80
CA GLU A 11 11.20 -2.20 18.57
C GLU A 11 10.74 -3.56 18.05
N VAL A 12 10.63 -4.55 18.94
CA VAL A 12 10.16 -5.90 18.59
C VAL A 12 8.71 -5.86 18.09
N ARG A 13 7.83 -5.13 18.77
CA ARG A 13 6.42 -4.99 18.36
C ARG A 13 6.29 -4.23 17.04
N ALA A 14 7.14 -3.23 16.80
CA ALA A 14 7.17 -2.47 15.56
C ALA A 14 7.67 -3.33 14.37
N GLU A 15 8.61 -4.24 14.59
CA GLU A 15 9.00 -5.24 13.58
C GLU A 15 7.87 -6.24 13.32
N GLN A 16 7.20 -6.75 14.36
CA GLN A 16 6.04 -7.64 14.21
C GLN A 16 4.91 -6.98 13.41
N ALA A 17 4.60 -5.72 13.69
CA ALA A 17 3.60 -4.95 12.96
C ALA A 17 3.99 -4.74 11.49
N MET A 18 5.27 -4.53 11.20
CA MET A 18 5.77 -4.37 9.84
C MET A 18 5.77 -5.69 9.06
N ALA A 19 6.09 -6.80 9.70
CA ALA A 19 5.97 -8.13 9.09
C ALA A 19 4.50 -8.43 8.74
N PHE A 20 3.58 -8.13 9.65
CA PHE A 20 2.15 -8.26 9.38
C PHE A 20 1.70 -7.36 8.22
N ALA A 21 2.10 -6.09 8.20
CA ALA A 21 1.74 -5.17 7.11
C ALA A 21 2.22 -5.68 5.74
N GLN A 22 3.44 -6.22 5.68
CA GLN A 22 3.97 -6.84 4.46
C GLN A 22 3.15 -8.06 4.01
N GLU A 23 2.77 -8.96 4.93
CA GLU A 23 1.89 -10.10 4.63
C GLU A 23 0.54 -9.62 4.04
N GLN A 24 -0.06 -8.61 4.66
CA GLN A 24 -1.36 -8.09 4.23
C GLN A 24 -1.29 -7.39 2.88
N VAL A 25 -0.27 -6.56 2.64
CA VAL A 25 -0.08 -5.89 1.34
C VAL A 25 0.24 -6.90 0.24
N ALA A 26 1.10 -7.88 0.51
CA ALA A 26 1.39 -8.95 -0.45
C ALA A 26 0.12 -9.75 -0.80
N GLY A 27 -0.71 -10.07 0.21
CA GLY A 27 -1.99 -10.74 0.00
C GLY A 27 -2.95 -9.92 -0.85
N LEU A 28 -3.08 -8.62 -0.55
CA LEU A 28 -3.97 -7.71 -1.28
C LEU A 28 -3.62 -7.64 -2.77
N ILE A 29 -2.36 -7.34 -3.09
CA ILE A 29 -1.93 -7.16 -4.49
C ILE A 29 -1.86 -8.47 -5.27
N THR A 30 -1.79 -9.60 -4.58
CA THR A 30 -1.87 -10.92 -5.21
C THR A 30 -3.33 -11.29 -5.53
N ALA A 31 -4.25 -11.03 -4.60
CA ALA A 31 -5.67 -11.30 -4.76
C ALA A 31 -6.35 -10.33 -5.74
N HIS A 32 -5.89 -9.08 -5.75
CA HIS A 32 -6.44 -7.98 -6.54
C HIS A 32 -5.28 -7.22 -7.22
N PRO A 33 -4.69 -7.77 -8.29
CA PRO A 33 -3.59 -7.13 -8.99
C PRO A 33 -4.02 -5.77 -9.56
N ASP A 34 -3.11 -4.81 -9.54
CA ASP A 34 -3.27 -3.45 -10.07
C ASP A 34 -4.42 -2.64 -9.46
N TYR A 35 -4.97 -3.13 -8.34
CA TYR A 35 -6.03 -2.46 -7.60
C TYR A 35 -5.47 -1.49 -6.56
N PHE A 36 -6.07 -0.30 -6.48
CA PHE A 36 -5.76 0.72 -5.49
C PHE A 36 -6.85 0.76 -4.41
N PRO A 37 -6.57 0.27 -3.18
CA PRO A 37 -7.54 0.28 -2.09
C PRO A 37 -7.79 1.70 -1.57
N LEU A 38 -9.05 2.02 -1.30
CA LEU A 38 -9.44 3.31 -0.69
C LEU A 38 -10.02 3.09 0.71
N TYR A 39 -11.06 2.27 0.81
CA TYR A 39 -11.72 1.92 2.06
C TYR A 39 -12.19 0.46 2.03
N THR A 40 -12.65 -0.02 3.17
CA THR A 40 -13.28 -1.34 3.26
C THR A 40 -14.78 -1.22 3.44
N GLU A 41 -15.51 -2.16 2.87
CA GLU A 41 -16.92 -2.39 3.18
C GLU A 41 -17.08 -3.83 3.63
N GLU A 42 -17.67 -4.04 4.82
CA GLU A 42 -17.80 -5.36 5.44
C GLU A 42 -16.46 -6.14 5.49
N GLY A 43 -15.35 -5.41 5.69
CA GLY A 43 -14.00 -5.96 5.73
C GLY A 43 -13.38 -6.30 4.38
N LYS A 44 -14.03 -5.95 3.26
CA LYS A 44 -13.51 -6.18 1.90
C LYS A 44 -12.99 -4.89 1.28
N TRP A 45 -11.79 -4.96 0.69
CA TRP A 45 -11.20 -3.84 -0.04
C TRP A 45 -11.87 -3.61 -1.39
N GLN A 46 -11.99 -4.65 -2.22
CA GLN A 46 -12.64 -4.54 -3.52
C GLN A 46 -14.14 -4.86 -3.40
N HIS A 47 -14.96 -3.81 -3.22
CA HIS A 47 -16.42 -3.92 -3.09
C HIS A 47 -17.21 -3.23 -4.22
N GLY A 48 -16.51 -2.75 -5.27
CA GLY A 48 -17.12 -2.30 -6.53
C GLY A 48 -17.89 -0.97 -6.48
N LYS A 49 -17.88 -0.25 -5.34
CA LYS A 49 -18.45 1.10 -5.26
C LYS A 49 -17.52 2.14 -5.88
N GLN A 50 -18.10 3.27 -6.26
CA GLN A 50 -17.36 4.38 -6.87
C GLN A 50 -16.33 4.97 -5.89
N SER A 51 -15.09 5.09 -6.37
CA SER A 51 -14.07 5.95 -5.75
C SER A 51 -14.42 7.40 -6.10
N TRP A 52 -14.97 8.14 -5.14
CA TRP A 52 -15.47 9.50 -5.38
C TRP A 52 -14.34 10.52 -5.60
N THR A 53 -13.12 10.21 -5.12
CA THR A 53 -11.89 11.00 -5.32
C THR A 53 -10.71 10.02 -5.29
N ASN A 54 -10.04 9.80 -6.41
CA ASN A 54 -8.96 8.80 -6.52
C ASN A 54 -7.62 9.38 -6.03
N CYS A 55 -7.62 10.03 -4.88
CA CYS A 55 -6.43 10.66 -4.28
C CYS A 55 -5.53 9.68 -3.52
N CYS A 56 -6.04 8.47 -3.24
CA CYS A 56 -5.36 7.48 -2.42
C CYS A 56 -4.48 6.50 -3.17
N GLU A 57 -4.35 6.65 -4.50
CA GLU A 57 -3.61 5.71 -5.34
C GLU A 57 -2.12 5.64 -4.95
N GLY A 58 -1.54 6.74 -4.45
CA GLY A 58 -0.14 6.74 -4.02
C GLY A 58 0.13 6.03 -2.68
N PHE A 59 -0.87 5.81 -1.83
CA PHE A 59 -0.64 5.23 -0.49
C PHE A 59 -0.16 3.78 -0.56
N LEU A 60 -0.74 2.97 -1.45
CA LEU A 60 -0.35 1.57 -1.60
C LEU A 60 1.10 1.46 -2.10
N GLY A 61 1.45 2.21 -3.15
CA GLY A 61 2.84 2.27 -3.64
C GLY A 61 3.81 2.82 -2.60
N GLY A 62 3.41 3.83 -1.83
CA GLY A 62 4.20 4.40 -0.74
C GLY A 62 4.54 3.38 0.35
N MET A 63 3.60 2.51 0.74
CA MET A 63 3.89 1.41 1.66
C MET A 63 4.96 0.45 1.11
N MET A 64 4.90 0.12 -0.18
CA MET A 64 5.89 -0.76 -0.82
C MET A 64 7.28 -0.13 -0.85
N TRP A 65 7.38 1.18 -1.10
CA TRP A 65 8.64 1.91 -1.00
C TRP A 65 9.21 1.89 0.43
N ILE A 66 8.36 2.03 1.44
CA ILE A 66 8.77 1.89 2.85
C ILE A 66 9.32 0.49 3.13
N PHE A 67 8.64 -0.56 2.66
CA PHE A 67 9.08 -1.95 2.83
C PHE A 67 10.40 -2.21 2.11
N ALA A 68 10.54 -1.75 0.86
CA ALA A 68 11.76 -1.88 0.08
C ALA A 68 12.95 -1.23 0.79
N ARG A 69 12.78 -0.01 1.32
CA ARG A 69 13.84 0.69 2.06
C ARG A 69 14.22 -0.01 3.36
N ARG A 70 13.23 -0.55 4.09
CA ARG A 70 13.47 -1.13 5.43
C ARG A 70 14.05 -2.54 5.35
N THR A 71 13.65 -3.34 4.37
CA THR A 71 14.04 -4.75 4.25
C THR A 71 15.18 -4.97 3.26
N GLY A 72 15.34 -4.11 2.26
CA GLY A 72 16.24 -4.33 1.14
C GLY A 72 15.77 -5.41 0.16
N ASP A 73 14.56 -5.95 0.32
CA ASP A 73 14.02 -6.98 -0.57
C ASP A 73 13.70 -6.37 -1.95
N PRO A 74 14.33 -6.86 -3.04
CA PRO A 74 14.10 -6.34 -4.39
C PRO A 74 12.64 -6.49 -4.85
N VAL A 75 11.91 -7.49 -4.35
CA VAL A 75 10.52 -7.73 -4.75
C VAL A 75 9.62 -6.55 -4.36
N TRP A 76 9.86 -5.94 -3.19
CA TRP A 76 9.11 -4.76 -2.79
C TRP A 76 9.40 -3.54 -3.65
N ARG A 77 10.66 -3.39 -4.07
CA ARG A 77 11.05 -2.33 -5.00
C ARG A 77 10.38 -2.51 -6.36
N GLU A 78 10.43 -3.71 -6.93
CA GLU A 78 9.80 -4.02 -8.22
C GLU A 78 8.29 -3.73 -8.20
N ARG A 79 7.61 -4.12 -7.12
CA ARG A 79 6.18 -3.82 -6.93
C ARG A 79 5.92 -2.32 -6.78
N ALA A 80 6.75 -1.61 -6.02
CA ALA A 80 6.61 -0.17 -5.86
C ALA A 80 6.79 0.58 -7.20
N GLU A 81 7.77 0.18 -8.00
CA GLU A 81 8.01 0.72 -9.35
C GLU A 81 6.84 0.40 -10.30
N HIS A 82 6.29 -0.81 -10.23
CA HIS A 82 5.10 -1.20 -11.01
C HIS A 82 3.89 -0.33 -10.69
N TYR A 83 3.54 -0.21 -9.40
CA TYR A 83 2.40 0.60 -8.96
C TYR A 83 2.59 2.10 -9.23
N ALA A 84 3.83 2.61 -9.21
CA ALA A 84 4.12 3.99 -9.61
C ALA A 84 3.84 4.24 -11.11
N ARG A 85 4.11 3.26 -11.99
CA ARG A 85 3.81 3.38 -13.43
C ARG A 85 2.31 3.39 -13.71
N LEU A 86 1.52 2.65 -12.94
CA LEU A 86 0.06 2.60 -13.12
C LEU A 86 -0.61 3.98 -12.93
N VAL A 87 0.02 4.87 -12.16
CA VAL A 87 -0.48 6.23 -11.91
C VAL A 87 0.27 7.31 -12.71
N GLU A 88 1.20 6.94 -13.59
CA GLU A 88 2.08 7.88 -14.30
C GLU A 88 1.28 8.93 -15.09
N GLU A 89 0.18 8.55 -15.73
CA GLU A 89 -0.67 9.49 -16.50
C GLU A 89 -1.28 10.60 -15.63
N ARG A 90 -1.43 10.36 -14.31
CA ARG A 90 -1.97 11.34 -13.36
C ARG A 90 -1.07 12.58 -13.24
N GLN A 91 0.21 12.51 -13.63
CA GLN A 91 1.12 13.68 -13.59
C GLN A 91 0.64 14.86 -14.43
N HIS A 92 -0.26 14.60 -15.40
CA HIS A 92 -0.86 15.61 -16.27
C HIS A 92 -2.23 16.12 -15.76
N ASP A 93 -2.75 15.59 -14.64
CA ASP A 93 -4.01 16.01 -14.06
C ASP A 93 -3.87 17.37 -13.37
N THR A 94 -4.46 18.40 -13.98
CA THR A 94 -4.49 19.77 -13.44
C THR A 94 -5.82 20.12 -12.78
N SER A 95 -6.73 19.15 -12.64
CA SER A 95 -8.08 19.36 -12.12
C SER A 95 -8.20 19.09 -10.62
N VAL A 96 -7.16 18.50 -10.02
CA VAL A 96 -7.11 18.12 -8.61
C VAL A 96 -5.92 18.74 -7.89
N HIS A 97 -6.08 18.99 -6.59
CA HIS A 97 -5.05 19.64 -5.75
C HIS A 97 -4.25 18.63 -4.89
N ASP A 98 -4.69 17.39 -4.85
CA ASP A 98 -4.18 16.29 -4.03
C ASP A 98 -3.21 15.39 -4.79
N LEU A 99 -2.66 15.87 -5.92
CA LEU A 99 -1.74 15.10 -6.74
C LEU A 99 -0.44 14.71 -6.01
N GLY A 100 -0.05 15.49 -4.99
CA GLY A 100 1.07 15.15 -4.10
C GLY A 100 0.81 13.97 -3.15
N PHE A 101 -0.41 13.43 -3.08
CA PHE A 101 -0.66 12.13 -2.42
C PHE A 101 -0.52 10.94 -3.38
N VAL A 102 -0.48 11.20 -4.69
CA VAL A 102 -0.30 10.18 -5.73
C VAL A 102 1.20 9.95 -6.02
N PHE A 103 2.03 11.00 -5.92
CA PHE A 103 3.47 11.00 -6.18
C PHE A 103 4.28 11.46 -4.97
#